data_AF-R2RM64-F1
#
_entry.id   AF-R2RM64-F1
#
_cell.length_a   1.000
_cell.length_b   1.000
_cell.length_c   1.000
_cell.angle_alpha   90.00
_cell.angle_beta   90.00
_cell.angle_gamma   90.00
#
_symmetry.space_group_name_H-M   'P 1'
#
loop_
_entity.id
_entity.type
_entity.pdbx_description
1 polymer ?
#
loop_
_entity_poly.entity_id
_entity_poly.type
_entity_poly.pdbx_seq_one_letter_code
_entity_poly.pdbx_strand_id
1 'polypeptide(L)' 'MVYRPRYLDKKRNKPIKKQPVLMNTRIEQGKVIMYYSNGYQLICKKRHIECYDSEEKLKWWLGADGKGEIF' A
#
# COMPACT_ATOMS: atom_id res chain seq x y z
N MET A 1 -33.93 -25.16 12.75
CA MET A 1 -32.53 -24.76 12.47
C MET A 1 -32.54 -23.96 11.17
N VAL A 2 -32.43 -22.63 11.24
CA VAL A 2 -32.55 -21.77 10.05
C VAL A 2 -31.21 -21.74 9.32
N TYR A 3 -31.15 -22.30 8.12
CA TYR A 3 -29.96 -22.20 7.27
C TYR A 3 -29.76 -20.74 6.88
N ARG A 4 -28.81 -20.05 7.52
CA ARG A 4 -28.37 -18.72 7.05
C ARG A 4 -27.31 -18.92 5.98
N PRO A 5 -27.53 -18.42 4.76
CA PRO A 5 -26.52 -18.44 3.72
C PRO A 5 -25.22 -17.82 4.22
N ARG A 6 -24.09 -18.45 3.87
CA ARG A 6 -22.75 -18.11 4.40
C ARG A 6 -22.37 -16.64 4.21
N TYR A 7 -22.87 -16.00 3.15
CA TYR A 7 -22.62 -14.59 2.84
C TYR A 7 -23.36 -13.59 3.74
N LEU A 8 -24.35 -14.02 4.53
CA LEU A 8 -25.09 -13.17 5.48
C LEU A 8 -24.55 -13.27 6.91
N ASP A 9 -23.59 -14.15 7.17
CA ASP A 9 -23.00 -14.33 8.51
C ASP A 9 -21.93 -13.25 8.79
N LYS A 10 -22.36 -12.15 9.42
CA LYS A 10 -21.50 -11.03 9.84
C LYS A 10 -20.29 -11.45 10.69
N LYS A 11 -20.33 -12.58 11.43
CA LYS A 11 -19.18 -13.04 12.24
C LYS A 11 -18.04 -13.59 11.37
N ARG A 12 -18.36 -14.05 10.15
CA ARG A 12 -17.42 -14.64 9.19
C ARG A 12 -17.12 -13.72 8.01
N ASN A 13 -18.02 -12.78 7.71
CA ASN A 13 -17.79 -11.65 6.82
C ASN A 13 -16.94 -10.55 7.51
N LYS A 14 -15.83 -10.93 8.12
CA LYS A 14 -14.79 -9.93 8.41
C LYS A 14 -14.23 -9.51 7.06
N PRO A 15 -14.09 -8.20 6.77
CA PRO A 15 -13.35 -7.78 5.59
C PRO A 15 -11.98 -8.43 5.72
N ILE A 16 -11.68 -9.37 4.83
CA ILE A 16 -10.33 -9.91 4.66
C ILE A 16 -9.49 -8.65 4.50
N LYS A 17 -8.57 -8.40 5.45
CA LYS A 17 -7.63 -7.27 5.37
C LYS A 17 -7.07 -7.33 3.95
N LYS A 18 -7.54 -6.44 3.08
CA LYS A 18 -7.16 -6.48 1.67
C LYS A 18 -5.67 -6.25 1.68
N GLN A 19 -4.91 -7.29 1.36
CA GLN A 19 -3.48 -7.15 1.19
C GLN A 19 -3.27 -6.02 0.19
N PRO A 20 -2.29 -5.12 0.40
CA PRO A 20 -2.05 -4.04 -0.53
C PRO A 20 -1.71 -4.67 -1.89
N VAL A 21 -2.61 -4.49 -2.87
CA VAL A 21 -2.40 -4.96 -4.24
C VAL A 21 -1.81 -3.81 -5.02
N LEU A 22 -0.69 -4.05 -5.70
CA LEU A 22 -0.13 -3.10 -6.65
C LEU A 22 -1.13 -2.90 -7.80
N MET A 23 -1.67 -1.70 -7.93
CA MET A 23 -2.67 -1.37 -8.95
C MET A 23 -2.02 -0.84 -10.22
N ASN A 24 -1.00 0.01 -10.08
CA ASN A 24 -0.38 0.67 -11.22
C ASN A 24 1.09 1.00 -10.92
N THR A 25 1.92 0.97 -11.95
CA THR A 25 3.32 1.38 -11.91
C THR A 25 3.57 2.35 -13.07
N ARG A 26 4.13 3.51 -12.76
CA ARG A 26 4.52 4.52 -13.73
C ARG A 26 6.02 4.79 -13.64
N ILE A 27 6.62 5.13 -14.78
CA ILE A 27 8.03 5.54 -14.85
C ILE A 27 8.04 6.97 -15.38
N GLU A 28 8.45 7.93 -14.55
CA GLU A 28 8.49 9.35 -14.91
C GLU A 28 9.79 9.98 -14.42
N GLN A 29 10.49 10.69 -15.31
CA GLN A 29 11.71 11.46 -14.97
C GLN A 29 12.77 10.66 -14.19
N GLY A 30 12.95 9.37 -14.52
CA GLY A 30 13.90 8.49 -13.84
C GLY A 30 13.47 8.03 -12.43
N LYS A 31 12.17 8.16 -12.11
CA LYS A 31 11.54 7.64 -10.89
C LYS A 31 10.56 6.53 -11.25
N VAL A 32 10.46 5.52 -10.40
CA VAL A 32 9.40 4.50 -10.49
C VAL A 32 8.36 4.82 -9.42
N ILE A 33 7.11 4.99 -9.83
CA ILE A 33 6.00 5.32 -8.95
C ILE A 33 5.04 4.14 -8.95
N MET A 34 4.79 3.57 -7.77
CA MET A 34 3.91 2.42 -7.56
C MET A 34 2.71 2.85 -6.73
N TYR A 35 1.51 2.55 -7.22
CA TYR A 35 0.24 2.85 -6.55
C TYR A 35 -0.41 1.57 -6.06
N TYR A 36 -0.81 1.54 -4.79
CA TYR A 36 -1.44 0.39 -4.15
C TYR A 36 -2.93 0.61 -3.90
N SER A 37 -3.69 -0.49 -3.82
CA SER A 37 -5.15 -0.50 -3.67
C SER A 37 -5.67 0.12 -2.36
N ASN A 38 -4.79 0.30 -1.38
CA ASN A 38 -5.08 0.96 -0.11
C ASN A 38 -4.74 2.46 -0.13
N GLY A 39 -4.45 3.02 -1.31
CA GLY A 39 -4.05 4.41 -1.49
C GLY A 39 -2.59 4.70 -1.18
N TYR A 40 -1.80 3.71 -0.76
CA TYR A 40 -0.37 3.92 -0.55
C TYR A 40 0.33 4.16 -1.89
N GLN A 41 1.35 5.01 -1.85
CA GLN A 41 2.19 5.31 -2.99
C GLN A 41 3.66 5.11 -2.62
N LEU A 42 4.40 4.42 -3.47
CA LEU A 42 5.82 4.14 -3.26
C LEU A 42 6.60 4.74 -4.43
N ILE A 43 7.56 5.60 -4.13
CA ILE A 43 8.34 6.33 -5.12
C ILE A 43 9.80 5.90 -4.99
N CYS A 44 10.29 5.14 -5.96
CA CYS A 44 11.69 4.79 -6.06
C CYS A 44 12.41 5.87 -6.88
N LYS A 45 13.29 6.64 -6.21
CA LYS A 45 14.23 7.57 -6.83
C LYS A 45 15.60 6.90 -6.95
N LYS A 46 16.52 7.51 -7.70
CA LYS A 46 17.88 6.98 -7.90
C LYS A 46 18.69 6.79 -6.60
N ARG A 47 18.43 7.60 -5.57
CA ARG A 47 19.20 7.62 -4.32
C ARG A 47 18.44 7.10 -3.11
N HIS A 48 17.13 6.97 -3.19
CA HIS A 48 16.29 6.59 -2.06
C HIS A 48 14.88 6.20 -2.52
N ILE A 49 14.17 5.52 -1.64
CA ILE A 49 12.79 5.05 -1.81
C ILE A 49 11.94 5.75 -0.77
N GLU A 50 10.79 6.28 -1.17
CA GLU A 50 9.85 6.96 -0.28
C GLU A 50 8.50 6.23 -0.30
N CYS A 51 7.81 6.20 0.83
CA CYS A 51 6.48 5.64 0.97
C CYS A 51 5.53 6.67 1.56
N TYR A 52 4.42 6.87 0.87
CA TYR A 52 3.36 7.80 1.21
C TYR A 52 2.08 7.03 1.47
N ASP A 53 1.28 7.51 2.43
CA ASP A 53 -0.06 7.00 2.68
C ASP A 53 -1.09 7.58 1.69
N SER A 54 -2.35 7.21 1.87
CA SER A 54 -3.47 7.68 1.06
C SER A 54 -3.75 9.18 1.17
N GLU A 55 -3.16 9.87 2.15
CA GLU A 55 -3.27 11.31 2.34
C GLU A 55 -2.01 12.04 1.84
N GLU A 56 -1.16 11.37 1.05
CA GLU A 56 0.11 11.89 0.54
C GLU A 56 1.11 12.27 1.66
N LYS A 57 0.94 11.72 2.87
CA LYS A 57 1.89 11.93 3.97
C LYS A 57 3.00 10.89 3.91
N LEU A 58 4.24 11.36 4.02
CA LEU A 58 5.41 10.50 4.07
C LEU A 58 5.36 9.65 5.36
N LYS A 59 5.39 8.33 5.19
CA LYS A 59 5.44 7.35 6.29
C LYS A 59 6.85 6.87 6.58
N TRP A 60 7.64 6.70 5.54
CA TRP A 60 9.05 6.34 5.70
C TRP A 60 9.82 6.60 4.42
N TRP A 61 11.14 6.68 4.56
CA TRP A 61 12.06 6.66 3.43
C TRP A 61 13.26 5.76 3.74
N LEU A 62 13.85 5.20 2.68
CA LEU A 62 15.04 4.35 2.72
C LEU A 62 16.06 4.87 1.70
N GLY A 63 17.22 5.28 2.17
CA GLY A 63 18.36 5.70 1.37
C GLY A 63 19.11 4.52 0.75
N ALA A 64 19.91 4.82 -0.28
CA ALA A 64 20.78 3.85 -0.93
C ALA A 64 21.89 3.30 0.00
N ASP A 65 22.17 3.98 1.11
CA ASP A 65 23.07 3.53 2.18
C ASP A 65 22.42 2.54 3.14
N GLY A 66 21.16 2.17 2.91
CA GLY A 66 20.39 1.26 3.75
C GLY A 66 19.85 1.91 5.03
N LYS A 67 20.06 3.21 5.23
CA LYS A 67 19.49 3.97 6.34
C LYS A 67 18.13 4.52 5.96
N GLY A 68 17.29 4.78 6.95
CA GLY A 68 15.96 5.32 6.72
C GLY A 68 15.29 5.76 8.00
N GLU A 69 14.19 6.48 7.87
CA GLU A 69 13.37 6.94 8.99
C GLU A 69 11.91 6.57 8.76
N ILE A 70 11.20 6.33 9.87
CA ILE A 70 9.77 6.01 9.91
C ILE A 70 9.08 7.11 10.73
N PHE A 71 7.95 7.63 10.22
CA PHE A 71 7.16 8.74 10.77
C PHE A 71 5.76 8.30 11.18
#